data_AF-A0A1C4Z664-F1
#
_entry.id   AF-A0A1C4Z664-F1
#
_cell.length_a   1.000
_cell.length_b   1.000
_cell.length_c   1.000
_cell.angle_alpha   90.00
_cell.angle_beta   90.00
_cell.angle_gamma   90.00
#
_symmetry.space_group_name_H-M   'P 1'
#
loop_
_entity.id
_entity.type
_entity.pdbx_description
1 polymer ?
#
loop_
_entity_poly.entity_id
_entity_poly.type
_entity_poly.pdbx_seq_one_letter_code
_entity_poly.pdbx_strand_id
1 'polypeptide(L)'
;MQPRQEILDIWRATVRSCWANGEWHWGSRSGSNSISDAEQLLTLLLPAAKVPVLSLDDPDRADEEVIDALSPIGGAIEIPRRLVSVMIDYFRRYTDDAGAPIFGGGSYLTPLEGGPELTDEQRSLDIVDSFAVSVTLTLATIGFVKVYRGSTQRRDLLAQLDELEAMAGARLTAAMVGLLRSFSTFVFTSSDEYGIRLCDMVNQDELPRRELVAALREQLRDTMASLRSVIIGSGRVTEDLDNSEMLFECGWSWGIISGAEEVPTTEPIGLQREGAAENAPYLYFTVIAMDAIEDLNSERTRLLGLLNEEQQRLSRALQLRWELTRTYWATVATFGNRRRWPIEDIPWRTTDGDRTDYYTLQATSLAVKGLIAVGRGGDEELGRIASVLVELAQRARITRRASPGEPALFVHAPGKRVTLNDDTSKPIMTWNVNEFSTVLLQRATTVAGLLSNARRRSELLELADEVWDHLLLRRIPDGRHQGLWDHAGGAFPGLAPKPDAPSWYLTERVVQALVTSGQLLWERPFPRAGRLADYAQDLIDEAEYLFDRELMRGTFDGEAMQRSMRSIRASLGRAQLLVDERPGTAAALANTLLLLLNDVATGQQKASEGI
;
A
#
# COMPACT_ATOMS: atom_id res chain seq x y z
N MET A 1 -8.64 -15.35 6.88
CA MET A 1 -9.15 -14.48 5.78
C MET A 1 -8.93 -15.16 4.41
N GLN A 2 -9.86 -15.01 3.45
CA GLN A 2 -9.71 -15.52 2.06
C GLN A 2 -9.74 -14.36 1.03
N PRO A 3 -8.60 -13.71 0.72
CA PRO A 3 -8.61 -12.41 0.02
C PRO A 3 -9.38 -12.39 -1.31
N ARG A 4 -9.24 -13.42 -2.13
CA ARG A 4 -9.95 -13.52 -3.42
C ARG A 4 -11.46 -13.51 -3.23
N GLN A 5 -11.99 -14.39 -2.38
CA GLN A 5 -13.42 -14.51 -2.14
C GLN A 5 -13.99 -13.20 -1.56
N GLU A 6 -13.28 -12.60 -0.61
CA GLU A 6 -13.70 -11.35 0.01
C GLU A 6 -13.74 -10.19 -1.00
N ILE A 7 -12.79 -10.11 -1.94
CA ILE A 7 -12.81 -9.11 -3.02
C ILE A 7 -14.03 -9.33 -3.94
N LEU A 8 -14.34 -10.57 -4.32
CA LEU A 8 -15.51 -10.86 -5.15
C LEU A 8 -16.82 -10.48 -4.44
N ASP A 9 -16.91 -10.70 -3.12
CA ASP A 9 -18.08 -10.30 -2.34
C ASP A 9 -18.21 -8.77 -2.23
N ILE A 10 -17.07 -8.06 -2.13
CA ILE A 10 -17.04 -6.60 -2.22
C ILE A 10 -17.50 -6.13 -3.59
N TRP A 11 -17.06 -6.75 -4.68
CA TRP A 11 -17.48 -6.40 -6.04
C TRP A 11 -18.99 -6.56 -6.22
N ARG A 12 -19.57 -7.68 -5.77
CA ARG A 12 -21.03 -7.87 -5.75
C ARG A 12 -21.73 -6.75 -4.99
N ALA A 13 -21.17 -6.35 -3.85
CA ALA A 13 -21.73 -5.29 -3.01
C ALA A 13 -21.60 -3.88 -3.60
N THR A 14 -20.45 -3.59 -4.24
CA THR A 14 -20.21 -2.35 -4.99
C THR A 14 -21.18 -2.25 -6.14
N VAL A 15 -21.31 -3.29 -6.97
CA VAL A 15 -22.22 -3.26 -8.12
C VAL A 15 -23.66 -3.10 -7.68
N ARG A 16 -24.12 -3.82 -6.64
CA ARG A 16 -25.47 -3.63 -6.09
C ARG A 16 -25.71 -2.19 -5.58
N SER A 17 -24.67 -1.57 -5.04
CA SER A 17 -24.74 -0.21 -4.51
C SER A 17 -24.72 0.85 -5.61
N CYS A 18 -23.83 0.73 -6.59
CA CYS A 18 -23.57 1.76 -7.58
C CYS A 18 -24.31 1.55 -8.90
N TRP A 19 -24.63 0.31 -9.28
CA TRP A 19 -25.24 0.02 -10.58
C TRP A 19 -26.76 -0.15 -10.48
N ALA A 20 -27.51 0.78 -11.07
CA ALA A 20 -28.97 0.69 -11.12
C ALA A 20 -29.50 1.27 -12.43
N ASN A 21 -30.50 0.61 -13.01
CA ASN A 21 -31.14 0.99 -14.28
C ASN A 21 -30.16 1.12 -15.47
N GLY A 22 -29.06 0.38 -15.45
CA GLY A 22 -28.03 0.43 -16.50
C GLY A 22 -27.07 1.62 -16.39
N GLU A 23 -27.11 2.36 -15.28
CA GLU A 23 -26.26 3.52 -15.03
C GLU A 23 -25.49 3.36 -13.71
N TRP A 24 -24.33 4.02 -13.65
CA TRP A 24 -23.52 4.12 -12.45
C TRP A 24 -23.96 5.33 -11.60
N HIS A 25 -24.16 5.11 -10.31
CA HIS A 25 -24.58 6.12 -9.33
C HIS A 25 -23.42 6.46 -8.42
N TRP A 26 -23.00 7.73 -8.48
CA TRP A 26 -21.91 8.30 -7.69
C TRP A 26 -22.36 8.73 -6.28
N GLY A 27 -21.39 9.01 -5.41
CA GLY A 27 -21.61 9.47 -4.04
C GLY A 27 -21.54 8.42 -2.93
N SER A 28 -21.26 8.92 -1.72
CA SER A 28 -21.16 8.18 -0.46
C SER A 28 -22.13 8.73 0.60
N ARG A 29 -22.02 8.24 1.85
CA ARG A 29 -22.59 8.90 3.03
C ARG A 29 -22.18 10.37 3.21
N SER A 30 -21.04 10.77 2.63
CA SER A 30 -20.54 12.15 2.64
C SER A 30 -20.85 12.88 1.33
N GLY A 31 -21.65 12.32 0.41
CA GLY A 31 -21.90 12.89 -0.92
C GLY A 31 -20.84 12.52 -1.97
N SER A 32 -20.91 13.16 -3.13
CA SER A 32 -20.02 12.94 -4.28
C SER A 32 -18.95 14.03 -4.34
N ASN A 33 -17.70 13.59 -4.48
CA ASN A 33 -16.54 14.45 -4.71
C ASN A 33 -15.46 13.63 -5.45
N SER A 34 -14.42 14.31 -5.94
CA SER A 34 -13.39 13.68 -6.78
C SER A 34 -12.69 12.50 -6.10
N ILE A 35 -12.54 12.54 -4.77
CA ILE A 35 -11.85 11.52 -3.99
C ILE A 35 -12.79 10.34 -3.76
N SER A 36 -14.00 10.60 -3.25
CA SER A 36 -14.98 9.56 -2.95
C SER A 36 -15.40 8.75 -4.17
N ASP A 37 -15.53 9.40 -5.33
CA ASP A 37 -15.90 8.71 -6.57
C ASP A 37 -14.69 7.97 -7.19
N ALA A 38 -13.46 8.43 -6.94
CA ALA A 38 -12.26 7.66 -7.29
C ALA A 38 -12.13 6.39 -6.43
N GLU A 39 -12.37 6.51 -5.12
CA GLU A 39 -12.38 5.38 -4.18
C GLU A 39 -13.41 4.32 -4.59
N GLN A 40 -14.59 4.75 -5.05
CA GLN A 40 -15.60 3.85 -5.63
C GLN A 40 -15.04 3.02 -6.79
N LEU A 41 -14.42 3.69 -7.77
CA LEU A 41 -13.80 3.01 -8.91
C LEU A 41 -12.67 2.08 -8.48
N LEU A 42 -11.85 2.50 -7.53
CA LEU A 42 -10.74 1.72 -7.01
C LEU A 42 -11.18 0.43 -6.32
N THR A 43 -12.41 0.36 -5.78
CA THR A 43 -12.93 -0.92 -5.27
C THR A 43 -12.97 -2.02 -6.35
N LEU A 44 -13.13 -1.65 -7.63
CA LEU A 44 -13.09 -2.56 -8.77
C LEU A 44 -11.72 -2.58 -9.46
N LEU A 45 -11.17 -1.41 -9.74
CA LEU A 45 -9.98 -1.26 -10.58
C LEU A 45 -8.68 -1.62 -9.87
N LEU A 46 -8.57 -1.38 -8.56
CA LEU A 46 -7.35 -1.68 -7.82
C LEU A 46 -7.06 -3.19 -7.77
N PRO A 47 -8.02 -4.07 -7.38
CA PRO A 47 -7.78 -5.50 -7.44
C PRO A 47 -7.53 -6.01 -8.85
N ALA A 48 -8.28 -5.51 -9.83
CA ALA A 48 -8.12 -5.91 -11.23
C ALA A 48 -6.73 -5.54 -11.77
N ALA A 49 -6.17 -4.41 -11.35
CA ALA A 49 -4.84 -3.97 -11.76
C ALA A 49 -3.71 -4.72 -11.05
N LYS A 50 -3.90 -5.11 -9.79
CA LYS A 50 -2.82 -5.63 -8.92
C LYS A 50 -2.83 -7.15 -8.72
N VAL A 51 -3.97 -7.81 -8.92
CA VAL A 51 -4.11 -9.27 -8.71
C VAL A 51 -4.46 -9.93 -10.05
N PRO A 52 -3.52 -10.64 -10.70
CA PRO A 52 -3.71 -11.15 -12.07
C PRO A 52 -4.96 -12.00 -12.28
N VAL A 53 -5.34 -12.81 -11.29
CA VAL A 53 -6.52 -13.68 -11.36
C VAL A 53 -7.86 -12.94 -11.21
N LEU A 54 -7.83 -11.63 -10.98
CA LEU A 54 -8.99 -10.74 -10.90
C LEU A 54 -8.99 -9.72 -12.06
N SER A 55 -8.21 -9.94 -13.12
CA SER A 55 -8.17 -9.07 -14.29
C SER A 55 -9.56 -8.87 -14.91
N LEU A 56 -9.87 -7.62 -15.28
CA LEU A 56 -11.11 -7.19 -15.93
C LEU A 56 -10.89 -6.66 -17.35
N ASP A 57 -9.62 -6.49 -17.74
CA ASP A 57 -9.16 -5.88 -18.98
C ASP A 57 -9.03 -6.85 -20.15
N ASP A 58 -9.12 -8.17 -19.91
CA ASP A 58 -9.07 -9.18 -20.98
C ASP A 58 -10.31 -10.11 -20.96
N PRO A 59 -11.33 -9.87 -21.81
CA PRO A 59 -12.55 -10.67 -21.86
C PRO A 59 -12.31 -12.17 -22.09
N ASP A 60 -11.25 -12.54 -22.80
CA ASP A 60 -10.97 -13.93 -23.18
C ASP A 60 -10.35 -14.74 -22.03
N ARG A 61 -9.84 -14.04 -21.00
CA ARG A 61 -9.16 -14.63 -19.83
C ARG A 61 -9.90 -14.39 -18.53
N ALA A 62 -11.03 -13.68 -18.57
CA ALA A 62 -11.84 -13.37 -17.39
C ALA A 62 -12.39 -14.66 -16.75
N ASP A 63 -12.21 -14.77 -15.45
CA ASP A 63 -12.66 -15.90 -14.65
C ASP A 63 -14.20 -15.91 -14.52
N GLU A 64 -14.82 -17.09 -14.50
CA GLU A 64 -16.27 -17.23 -14.37
C GLU A 64 -16.80 -16.62 -13.06
N GLU A 65 -16.07 -16.74 -11.95
CA GLU A 65 -16.45 -16.16 -10.66
C GLU A 65 -16.38 -14.63 -10.67
N VAL A 66 -15.43 -14.07 -11.44
CA VAL A 66 -15.28 -12.63 -11.65
C VAL A 66 -16.46 -12.10 -12.48
N ILE A 67 -16.84 -12.81 -13.53
CA ILE A 67 -17.99 -12.46 -14.37
C ILE A 67 -19.29 -12.56 -13.56
N ASP A 68 -19.45 -13.60 -12.75
CA ASP A 68 -20.61 -13.77 -11.86
C ASP A 68 -20.74 -12.60 -10.87
N ALA A 69 -19.63 -12.22 -10.23
CA ALA A 69 -19.61 -11.11 -9.26
C ALA A 69 -20.04 -9.77 -9.88
N LEU A 70 -19.78 -9.57 -11.17
CA LEU A 70 -20.12 -8.36 -11.93
C LEU A 70 -21.31 -8.55 -12.89
N SER A 71 -22.05 -9.66 -12.77
CA SER A 71 -23.15 -10.00 -13.68
C SER A 71 -24.24 -8.92 -13.85
N PRO A 72 -24.57 -8.06 -12.86
CA PRO A 72 -25.49 -6.94 -13.10
C PRO A 72 -24.95 -5.88 -14.06
N ILE A 73 -23.61 -5.74 -14.16
CA ILE A 73 -22.97 -4.91 -15.18
C ILE A 73 -23.04 -5.61 -16.53
N GLY A 74 -22.85 -6.93 -16.62
CA GLY A 74 -23.04 -7.68 -17.86
C GLY A 74 -22.15 -8.92 -17.95
N GLY A 75 -22.00 -9.48 -19.16
CA GLY A 75 -21.08 -10.59 -19.42
C GLY A 75 -19.64 -10.14 -19.67
N ALA A 76 -18.75 -11.11 -19.92
CA ALA A 76 -17.30 -10.89 -20.11
C ALA A 76 -16.92 -9.77 -21.09
N ILE A 77 -17.68 -9.60 -22.17
CA ILE A 77 -17.45 -8.53 -23.18
C ILE A 77 -18.05 -7.18 -22.73
N GLU A 78 -19.16 -7.22 -22.00
CA GLU A 78 -19.90 -6.00 -21.63
C GLU A 78 -19.28 -5.30 -20.43
N ILE A 79 -18.75 -6.05 -19.46
CA ILE A 79 -18.11 -5.54 -18.25
C ILE A 79 -17.03 -4.50 -18.59
N PRO A 80 -15.94 -4.83 -19.32
CA PRO A 80 -14.88 -3.88 -19.60
C PRO A 80 -15.37 -2.68 -20.42
N ARG A 81 -16.28 -2.90 -21.38
CA ARG A 81 -16.86 -1.81 -22.18
C ARG A 81 -17.64 -0.82 -21.32
N ARG A 82 -18.48 -1.30 -20.38
CA ARG A 82 -19.25 -0.42 -19.49
C ARG A 82 -18.34 0.29 -18.50
N LEU A 83 -17.30 -0.38 -17.99
CA LEU A 83 -16.29 0.25 -17.14
C LEU A 83 -15.56 1.39 -17.85
N VAL A 84 -15.24 1.27 -19.14
CA VAL A 84 -14.70 2.39 -19.95
C VAL A 84 -15.63 3.61 -19.91
N SER A 85 -16.93 3.41 -20.11
CA SER A 85 -17.91 4.50 -20.04
C SER A 85 -18.00 5.13 -18.65
N VAL A 86 -17.97 4.34 -17.57
CA VAL A 86 -17.99 4.85 -16.19
C VAL A 86 -16.71 5.62 -15.87
N MET A 87 -15.53 5.14 -16.30
CA MET A 87 -14.27 5.85 -16.11
C MET A 87 -14.26 7.19 -16.89
N ILE A 88 -14.73 7.20 -18.14
CA ILE A 88 -14.89 8.43 -18.92
C ILE A 88 -15.80 9.44 -18.20
N ASP A 89 -16.93 8.99 -17.65
CA ASP A 89 -17.84 9.84 -16.88
C ASP A 89 -17.15 10.46 -15.66
N TYR A 90 -16.39 9.66 -14.90
CA TYR A 90 -15.59 10.18 -13.78
C TYR A 90 -14.60 11.27 -14.22
N PHE A 91 -13.79 11.02 -15.25
CA PHE A 91 -12.78 12.00 -15.67
C PHE A 91 -13.41 13.29 -16.19
N ARG A 92 -14.52 13.20 -16.94
CA ARG A 92 -15.27 14.38 -17.41
C ARG A 92 -15.88 15.16 -16.26
N ARG A 93 -16.46 14.48 -15.26
CA ARG A 93 -17.05 15.11 -14.06
C ARG A 93 -16.03 15.88 -13.22
N TYR A 94 -14.79 15.41 -13.18
CA TYR A 94 -13.71 15.99 -12.37
C TYR A 94 -12.63 16.69 -13.20
N THR A 95 -13.07 17.35 -14.26
CA THR A 95 -12.30 18.29 -15.07
C THR A 95 -13.09 19.59 -15.17
N ASP A 96 -12.43 20.73 -14.96
CA ASP A 96 -13.08 22.03 -15.03
C ASP A 96 -13.29 22.52 -16.48
N ASP A 97 -13.98 23.64 -16.64
CA ASP A 97 -14.28 24.23 -17.95
C ASP A 97 -13.02 24.63 -18.75
N ALA A 98 -11.89 24.82 -18.07
CA ALA A 98 -10.59 25.11 -18.68
C ALA A 98 -9.82 23.83 -19.07
N GLY A 99 -10.37 22.66 -18.80
CA GLY A 99 -9.74 21.37 -19.05
C GLY A 99 -8.76 20.93 -17.95
N ALA A 100 -8.70 21.62 -16.82
CA ALA A 100 -7.82 21.27 -15.71
C ALA A 100 -8.49 20.23 -14.78
N PRO A 101 -7.79 19.15 -14.38
CA PRO A 101 -8.34 18.20 -13.43
C PRO A 101 -8.61 18.82 -12.05
N ILE A 102 -9.71 18.40 -11.41
CA ILE A 102 -10.14 18.90 -10.09
C ILE A 102 -9.65 17.96 -8.99
N PHE A 103 -9.00 18.52 -7.95
CA PHE A 103 -8.46 17.79 -6.80
C PHE A 103 -8.97 18.29 -5.44
N GLY A 104 -10.06 19.06 -5.43
CA GLY A 104 -10.63 19.63 -4.21
C GLY A 104 -11.04 18.57 -3.18
N GLY A 105 -10.85 18.88 -1.89
CA GLY A 105 -11.24 18.00 -0.77
C GLY A 105 -12.75 17.81 -0.62
N GLY A 106 -13.55 18.73 -1.14
CA GLY A 106 -15.00 18.63 -1.26
C GLY A 106 -15.69 18.36 0.07
N SER A 107 -16.49 17.31 0.09
CA SER A 107 -17.28 16.92 1.27
C SER A 107 -16.51 16.14 2.33
N TYR A 108 -15.23 15.82 2.11
CA TYR A 108 -14.35 15.25 3.14
C TYR A 108 -13.78 16.33 4.07
N LEU A 109 -13.75 17.58 3.61
CA LEU A 109 -13.41 18.72 4.46
C LEU A 109 -14.59 19.06 5.37
N THR A 110 -14.34 19.04 6.68
CA THR A 110 -15.32 19.43 7.70
C THR A 110 -14.83 20.63 8.50
N PRO A 111 -15.71 21.53 8.95
CA PRO A 111 -15.29 22.55 9.91
C PRO A 111 -14.94 21.88 11.25
N LEU A 112 -14.11 22.55 12.05
CA LEU A 112 -13.94 22.17 13.46
C LEU A 112 -15.32 22.10 14.15
N GLU A 113 -15.49 21.14 15.06
CA GLU A 113 -16.77 20.91 15.74
C GLU A 113 -17.29 22.18 16.44
N GLY A 114 -18.54 22.56 16.14
CA GLY A 114 -19.14 23.81 16.62
C GLY A 114 -18.65 25.09 15.91
N GLY A 115 -17.80 24.96 14.89
CA GLY A 115 -17.32 26.04 14.04
C GLY A 115 -18.30 26.43 12.92
N PRO A 116 -18.00 27.53 12.19
CA PRO A 116 -18.80 27.93 11.04
C PRO A 116 -18.63 26.96 9.87
N GLU A 117 -19.68 26.81 9.06
CA GLU A 117 -19.63 26.02 7.82
C GLU A 117 -18.55 26.51 6.85
N LEU A 118 -17.94 25.57 6.12
CA LEU A 118 -16.93 25.88 5.10
C LEU A 118 -17.58 26.43 3.83
N THR A 119 -16.94 27.44 3.22
CA THR A 119 -17.36 27.96 1.91
C THR A 119 -17.01 27.00 0.77
N ASP A 120 -17.60 27.21 -0.41
CA ASP A 120 -17.32 26.39 -1.59
C ASP A 120 -15.86 26.53 -2.04
N GLU A 121 -15.27 27.72 -1.91
CA GLU A 121 -13.85 27.95 -2.19
C GLU A 121 -12.96 27.12 -1.28
N GLN A 122 -13.27 27.05 0.02
CA GLN A 122 -12.52 26.23 0.97
C GLN A 122 -12.64 24.74 0.67
N ARG A 123 -13.83 24.29 0.27
CA ARG A 123 -14.07 22.90 -0.17
C ARG A 123 -13.37 22.58 -1.49
N SER A 124 -13.09 23.58 -2.31
CA SER A 124 -12.40 23.43 -3.59
C SER A 124 -10.87 23.35 -3.50
N LEU A 125 -10.31 23.58 -2.31
CA LEU A 125 -8.86 23.53 -2.08
C LEU A 125 -8.32 22.13 -2.38
N ASP A 126 -7.25 22.08 -3.17
CA ASP A 126 -6.62 20.82 -3.56
C ASP A 126 -5.93 20.16 -2.36
N ILE A 127 -6.17 18.86 -2.19
CA ILE A 127 -5.68 18.06 -1.05
C ILE A 127 -4.73 16.97 -1.56
N VAL A 128 -3.65 16.70 -0.80
CA VAL A 128 -2.65 15.67 -1.13
C VAL A 128 -3.27 14.28 -1.30
N ASP A 129 -4.27 13.96 -0.48
CA ASP A 129 -5.04 12.71 -0.59
C ASP A 129 -5.67 12.54 -1.99
N SER A 130 -6.23 13.63 -2.54
CA SER A 130 -6.80 13.63 -3.89
C SER A 130 -5.76 13.38 -4.97
N PHE A 131 -4.57 13.98 -4.86
CA PHE A 131 -3.47 13.70 -5.78
C PHE A 131 -3.01 12.24 -5.69
N ALA A 132 -2.84 11.72 -4.47
CA ALA A 132 -2.40 10.36 -4.22
C ALA A 132 -3.38 9.31 -4.76
N VAL A 133 -4.67 9.44 -4.42
CA VAL A 133 -5.75 8.57 -4.95
C VAL A 133 -5.80 8.65 -6.48
N SER A 134 -5.58 9.83 -7.05
CA SER A 134 -5.56 10.02 -8.50
C SER A 134 -4.39 9.33 -9.19
N VAL A 135 -3.21 9.28 -8.57
CA VAL A 135 -2.07 8.51 -9.09
C VAL A 135 -2.44 7.02 -9.19
N THR A 136 -2.97 6.44 -8.13
CA THR A 136 -3.36 5.02 -8.12
C THR A 136 -4.48 4.74 -9.15
N LEU A 137 -5.51 5.58 -9.20
CA LEU A 137 -6.62 5.43 -10.16
C LEU A 137 -6.13 5.53 -11.61
N THR A 138 -5.35 6.56 -11.94
CA THR A 138 -4.90 6.79 -13.32
C THR A 138 -3.94 5.70 -13.79
N LEU A 139 -3.07 5.18 -12.94
CA LEU A 139 -2.23 4.02 -13.26
C LEU A 139 -3.06 2.75 -13.51
N ALA A 140 -4.09 2.50 -12.69
CA ALA A 140 -5.01 1.38 -12.89
C ALA A 140 -5.77 1.53 -14.23
N THR A 141 -6.27 2.73 -14.53
CA THR A 141 -6.98 3.05 -15.78
C THR A 141 -6.08 2.90 -17.01
N ILE A 142 -4.88 3.48 -17.01
CA ILE A 142 -3.95 3.40 -18.16
C ILE A 142 -3.53 1.93 -18.37
N GLY A 143 -3.26 1.20 -17.29
CA GLY A 143 -2.98 -0.23 -17.37
C GLY A 143 -4.13 -1.02 -18.00
N PHE A 144 -5.36 -0.78 -17.54
CA PHE A 144 -6.57 -1.38 -18.09
C PHE A 144 -6.73 -1.07 -19.59
N VAL A 145 -6.57 0.19 -19.99
CA VAL A 145 -6.70 0.62 -21.38
C VAL A 145 -5.68 -0.09 -22.27
N LYS A 146 -4.41 -0.17 -21.85
CA LYS A 146 -3.35 -0.82 -22.63
C LYS A 146 -3.61 -2.29 -22.91
N VAL A 147 -4.08 -3.03 -21.92
CA VAL A 147 -4.40 -4.46 -22.08
C VAL A 147 -5.67 -4.62 -22.91
N TYR A 148 -6.74 -3.91 -22.56
CA TYR A 148 -8.04 -4.07 -23.23
C TYR A 148 -8.02 -3.67 -24.70
N ARG A 149 -7.19 -2.68 -25.06
CA ARG A 149 -6.92 -2.31 -26.46
C ARG A 149 -6.47 -3.50 -27.31
N GLY A 150 -5.71 -4.44 -26.74
CA GLY A 150 -5.27 -5.66 -27.42
C GLY A 150 -6.40 -6.65 -27.72
N SER A 151 -7.46 -6.65 -26.91
CA SER A 151 -8.57 -7.59 -27.00
C SER A 151 -9.78 -7.08 -27.81
N THR A 152 -9.70 -5.90 -28.42
CA THR A 152 -10.78 -5.35 -29.27
C THR A 152 -10.30 -4.79 -30.61
N GLN A 153 -11.12 -4.96 -31.64
CA GLN A 153 -10.92 -4.40 -32.99
C GLN A 153 -11.99 -3.36 -33.37
N ARG A 154 -12.90 -3.05 -32.42
CA ARG A 154 -14.01 -2.11 -32.64
C ARG A 154 -13.53 -0.67 -32.65
N ARG A 155 -13.67 0.03 -33.77
CA ARG A 155 -13.18 1.40 -33.96
C ARG A 155 -13.79 2.42 -32.99
N ASP A 156 -15.09 2.29 -32.70
CA ASP A 156 -15.79 3.16 -31.74
C ASP A 156 -15.23 3.01 -30.32
N LEU A 157 -14.94 1.77 -29.92
CA LEU A 157 -14.35 1.48 -28.62
C LEU A 157 -12.89 1.91 -28.55
N LEU A 158 -12.10 1.71 -29.61
CA LEU A 158 -10.72 2.19 -29.67
C LEU A 158 -10.64 3.71 -29.50
N ALA A 159 -11.56 4.47 -30.10
CA ALA A 159 -11.63 5.92 -29.91
C ALA A 159 -11.97 6.31 -28.45
N GLN A 160 -12.86 5.56 -27.78
CA GLN A 160 -13.14 5.78 -26.36
C GLN A 160 -11.93 5.46 -25.48
N LEU A 161 -11.14 4.44 -25.84
CA LEU A 161 -9.90 4.11 -25.14
C LEU A 161 -8.83 5.19 -25.31
N ASP A 162 -8.70 5.76 -26.51
CA ASP A 162 -7.82 6.91 -26.76
C ASP A 162 -8.21 8.13 -25.92
N GLU A 163 -9.51 8.44 -25.87
CA GLU A 163 -10.04 9.53 -25.04
C GLU A 163 -9.75 9.30 -23.55
N LEU A 164 -10.02 8.08 -23.07
CA LEU A 164 -9.80 7.71 -21.67
C LEU A 164 -8.32 7.76 -21.28
N GLU A 165 -7.42 7.27 -22.14
CA GLU A 165 -5.98 7.32 -21.91
C GLU A 165 -5.46 8.76 -21.85
N ALA A 166 -5.96 9.65 -22.72
CA ALA A 166 -5.59 11.06 -22.72
C ALA A 166 -6.05 11.77 -21.43
N MET A 167 -7.30 11.57 -21.00
CA MET A 167 -7.81 12.16 -19.75
C MET A 167 -7.07 11.63 -18.51
N ALA A 168 -6.83 10.31 -18.47
CA ALA A 168 -6.07 9.69 -17.38
C ALA A 168 -4.62 10.19 -17.34
N GLY A 169 -3.98 10.36 -18.50
CA GLY A 169 -2.64 10.92 -18.63
C GLY A 169 -2.54 12.36 -18.13
N ALA A 170 -3.47 13.23 -18.53
CA ALA A 170 -3.52 14.62 -18.06
C ALA A 170 -3.72 14.70 -16.54
N ARG A 171 -4.66 13.91 -15.99
CA ARG A 171 -4.88 13.85 -14.53
C ARG A 171 -3.68 13.29 -13.78
N LEU A 172 -3.01 12.25 -14.31
CA LEU A 172 -1.79 11.70 -13.70
C LEU A 172 -0.70 12.76 -13.61
N THR A 173 -0.43 13.47 -14.71
CA THR A 173 0.57 14.54 -14.72
C THR A 173 0.21 15.66 -13.75
N ALA A 174 -1.04 16.10 -13.72
CA ALA A 174 -1.51 17.13 -12.80
C ALA A 174 -1.37 16.70 -11.32
N ALA A 175 -1.67 15.43 -11.01
CA ALA A 175 -1.51 14.87 -9.67
C ALA A 175 -0.04 14.82 -9.25
N MET A 176 0.87 14.42 -10.15
CA MET A 176 2.32 14.41 -9.88
C MET A 176 2.87 15.81 -9.63
N VAL A 177 2.40 16.81 -10.39
CA VAL A 177 2.72 18.22 -10.17
C VAL A 177 2.19 18.70 -8.81
N GLY A 178 0.95 18.36 -8.46
CA GLY A 178 0.37 18.64 -7.15
C GLY A 178 1.21 18.06 -5.99
N LEU A 179 1.63 16.80 -6.11
CA LEU A 179 2.50 16.16 -5.12
C LEU A 179 3.88 16.83 -5.02
N LEU A 180 4.47 17.29 -6.12
CA LEU A 180 5.74 18.03 -6.09
C LEU A 180 5.60 19.36 -5.35
N ARG A 181 4.51 20.11 -5.61
CA ARG A 181 4.23 21.42 -5.01
C ARG A 181 3.69 21.34 -3.57
N SER A 182 3.41 20.13 -3.08
CA SER A 182 2.96 19.87 -1.71
C SER A 182 4.09 19.32 -0.81
N PHE A 183 5.28 19.09 -1.35
CA PHE A 183 6.43 18.59 -0.59
C PHE A 183 7.02 19.71 0.28
N SER A 184 7.11 19.46 1.58
CA SER A 184 7.59 20.40 2.58
C SER A 184 8.91 19.95 3.19
N THR A 185 9.78 20.94 3.46
CA THR A 185 10.93 20.80 4.35
C THR A 185 10.83 21.92 5.37
N PHE A 186 10.53 21.55 6.60
CA PHE A 186 10.32 22.46 7.71
C PHE A 186 11.57 22.47 8.60
N VAL A 187 12.22 23.63 8.72
CA VAL A 187 13.50 23.79 9.44
C VAL A 187 13.26 24.63 10.69
N PHE A 188 13.83 24.21 11.82
CA PHE A 188 13.63 24.83 13.13
C PHE A 188 14.87 24.67 14.02
N THR A 189 15.02 25.48 15.07
CA THR A 189 16.13 25.31 16.01
C THR A 189 15.83 24.20 17.04
N SER A 190 16.87 23.58 17.60
CA SER A 190 16.71 22.62 18.72
C SER A 190 16.15 23.23 20.01
N SER A 191 16.09 24.56 20.10
CA SER A 191 15.51 25.30 21.24
C SER A 191 14.08 25.76 21.02
N ASP A 192 13.58 25.76 19.78
CA ASP A 192 12.19 26.09 19.50
C ASP A 192 11.26 24.94 19.90
N GLU A 193 9.96 25.24 19.99
CA GLU A 193 8.97 24.27 20.46
C GLU A 193 8.97 22.96 19.64
N TYR A 194 9.09 23.06 18.31
CA TYR A 194 9.21 21.91 17.41
C TYR A 194 10.48 21.09 17.67
N GLY A 195 11.62 21.77 17.85
CA GLY A 195 12.91 21.12 18.14
C GLY A 195 12.94 20.43 19.48
N ILE A 196 12.35 21.05 20.51
CA ILE A 196 12.16 20.47 21.83
C ILE A 196 11.36 19.17 21.72
N ARG A 197 10.21 19.20 21.03
CA ARG A 197 9.33 18.03 20.88
C ARG A 197 10.02 16.89 20.12
N LEU A 198 10.74 17.19 19.04
CA LEU A 198 11.54 16.21 18.30
C LEU A 198 12.60 15.58 19.20
N CYS A 199 13.39 16.41 19.91
CA CYS A 199 14.42 15.93 20.82
C CYS A 199 13.86 15.04 21.92
N ASP A 200 12.77 15.47 22.57
CA ASP A 200 12.14 14.73 23.66
C ASP A 200 11.61 13.37 23.19
N MET A 201 11.08 13.30 21.96
CA MET A 201 10.60 12.05 21.37
C MET A 201 11.75 11.09 21.04
N VAL A 202 12.85 11.57 20.43
CA VAL A 202 13.95 10.69 20.02
C VAL A 202 14.88 10.28 21.17
N ASN A 203 14.88 11.02 22.29
CA ASN A 203 15.81 10.81 23.40
C ASN A 203 15.39 9.67 24.35
N GLN A 204 15.54 8.43 23.89
CA GLN A 204 15.19 7.24 24.68
C GLN A 204 16.25 6.86 25.74
N ASP A 205 17.45 7.46 25.66
CA ASP A 205 18.60 7.16 26.54
C ASP A 205 18.92 8.32 27.51
N GLU A 206 18.07 9.34 27.59
CA GLU A 206 18.22 10.52 28.47
C GLU A 206 19.56 11.27 28.27
N LEU A 207 20.05 11.32 27.03
CA LEU A 207 21.30 12.01 26.67
C LEU A 207 21.17 13.53 26.84
N PRO A 208 22.29 14.24 27.13
CA PRO A 208 22.33 15.70 27.08
C PRO A 208 21.91 16.20 25.68
N ARG A 209 21.05 17.23 25.63
CA ARG A 209 20.44 17.72 24.38
C ARG A 209 21.47 18.04 23.29
N ARG A 210 22.61 18.63 23.63
CA ARG A 210 23.66 18.96 22.67
C ARG A 210 24.28 17.71 22.03
N GLU A 211 24.48 16.64 22.80
CA GLU A 211 25.00 15.37 22.30
C GLU A 211 23.97 14.66 21.44
N LEU A 212 22.69 14.69 21.85
CA LEU A 212 21.57 14.16 21.08
C LEU A 212 21.45 14.82 19.70
N VAL A 213 21.44 16.16 19.65
CA VAL A 213 21.34 16.93 18.41
C VAL A 213 22.52 16.63 17.49
N ALA A 214 23.74 16.58 18.03
CA ALA A 214 24.92 16.23 17.25
C ALA A 214 24.82 14.81 16.66
N ALA A 215 24.39 13.82 17.45
CA ALA A 215 24.22 12.44 17.02
C ALA A 215 23.10 12.28 15.98
N LEU A 216 21.98 12.97 16.14
CA LEU A 216 20.88 12.95 15.19
C LEU A 216 21.29 13.59 13.86
N ARG A 217 21.95 14.76 13.90
CA ARG A 217 22.49 15.42 12.70
C ARG A 217 23.54 14.55 12.00
N GLU A 218 24.35 13.82 12.74
CA GLU A 218 25.32 12.87 12.19
C GLU A 218 24.64 11.80 11.34
N GLN A 219 23.58 11.19 11.85
CA GLN A 219 22.84 10.15 11.13
C GLN A 219 22.04 10.70 9.95
N LEU A 220 21.61 11.96 10.01
CA LEU A 220 20.87 12.64 8.94
C LEU A 220 21.76 13.43 7.97
N ARG A 221 23.09 13.33 8.07
CA ARG A 221 24.02 14.16 7.28
C ARG A 221 23.78 14.03 5.77
N ASP A 222 23.67 12.80 5.28
CA ASP A 222 23.47 12.55 3.85
C ASP A 222 22.11 13.07 3.38
N THR A 223 21.06 12.88 4.19
CA THR A 223 19.71 13.44 3.91
C THR A 223 19.75 14.96 3.84
N MET A 224 20.44 15.64 4.77
CA MET A 224 20.60 17.10 4.75
C MET A 224 21.37 17.58 3.51
N ALA A 225 22.40 16.85 3.08
CA ALA A 225 23.16 17.19 1.89
C ALA A 225 22.30 17.05 0.62
N SER A 226 21.53 15.97 0.51
CA SER A 226 20.68 15.71 -0.65
C SER A 226 19.46 16.66 -0.72
N LEU A 227 18.88 17.08 0.41
CA LEU A 227 17.81 18.08 0.43
C LEU A 227 18.21 19.39 -0.24
N ARG A 228 19.48 19.79 -0.17
CA ARG A 228 20.00 21.00 -0.84
C ARG A 228 19.89 20.94 -2.36
N SER A 229 19.87 19.73 -2.94
CA SER A 229 19.78 19.52 -4.39
C SER A 229 18.34 19.50 -4.92
N VAL A 230 17.34 19.65 -4.05
CA VAL A 230 15.92 19.62 -4.40
C VAL A 230 15.49 21.00 -4.92
N ILE A 231 15.51 21.19 -6.25
CA ILE A 231 15.32 22.50 -6.92
C ILE A 231 13.89 22.70 -7.46
N ILE A 232 13.16 21.65 -7.83
CA ILE A 232 11.89 21.78 -8.58
C ILE A 232 10.69 21.86 -7.64
N GLY A 233 9.98 22.99 -7.55
CA GLY A 233 8.67 23.09 -6.87
C GLY A 233 8.72 23.16 -5.34
N SER A 234 9.90 23.31 -4.74
CA SER A 234 10.09 23.61 -3.32
C SER A 234 10.74 24.99 -3.18
N GLY A 235 10.11 25.89 -2.43
CA GLY A 235 10.63 27.24 -2.18
C GLY A 235 12.00 27.23 -1.49
N ARG A 236 12.71 28.37 -1.57
CA ARG A 236 14.11 28.62 -1.13
C ARG A 236 14.36 28.43 0.39
N VAL A 237 14.30 27.21 0.92
CA VAL A 237 14.40 26.93 2.39
C VAL A 237 15.71 26.21 2.77
N THR A 238 16.64 25.98 1.84
CA THR A 238 17.81 25.10 2.07
C THR A 238 19.10 25.80 2.55
N GLU A 239 19.14 27.13 2.62
CA GLU A 239 20.35 27.87 3.04
C GLU A 239 20.61 27.80 4.57
N ASP A 240 19.59 27.54 5.40
CA ASP A 240 19.70 27.56 6.88
C ASP A 240 20.24 26.25 7.50
N LEU A 241 20.35 25.16 6.73
CA LEU A 241 20.74 23.84 7.25
C LEU A 241 22.23 23.73 7.68
N ASP A 242 23.05 24.74 7.39
CA ASP A 242 24.47 24.79 7.75
C ASP A 242 24.72 25.10 9.23
N ASN A 243 23.75 25.67 9.95
CA ASN A 243 23.88 25.93 11.38
C ASN A 243 23.78 24.63 12.19
N SER A 244 24.73 24.43 13.12
CA SER A 244 24.85 23.24 13.97
C SER A 244 23.66 22.99 14.90
N GLU A 245 22.85 24.00 15.17
CA GLU A 245 21.67 23.92 16.05
C GLU A 245 20.35 23.70 15.32
N MET A 246 20.36 23.74 13.98
CA MET A 246 19.15 23.55 13.18
C MET A 246 18.80 22.07 13.08
N LEU A 247 17.52 21.78 13.17
CA LEU A 247 16.92 20.49 12.87
C LEU A 247 15.90 20.70 11.76
N PHE A 248 15.39 19.61 11.21
CA PHE A 248 14.38 19.67 10.17
C PHE A 248 13.42 18.50 10.26
N GLU A 249 12.32 18.64 9.55
CA GLU A 249 11.37 17.58 9.21
C GLU A 249 11.02 17.70 7.73
N CYS A 250 10.81 16.56 7.06
CA CYS A 250 10.42 16.56 5.65
C CYS A 250 9.30 15.54 5.38
N GLY A 251 8.50 15.86 4.37
CA GLY A 251 7.32 15.08 4.00
C GLY A 251 6.38 15.90 3.13
N TRP A 252 5.08 15.62 3.20
CA TRP A 252 4.05 16.32 2.46
C TRP A 252 3.14 17.12 3.39
N SER A 253 2.84 18.35 3.00
CA SER A 253 1.79 19.15 3.62
C SER A 253 0.42 18.55 3.29
N TRP A 254 -0.66 19.15 3.79
CA TRP A 254 -2.02 18.70 3.50
C TRP A 254 -2.50 19.05 2.08
N GLY A 255 -1.91 20.07 1.46
CA GLY A 255 -2.24 20.55 0.12
C GLY A 255 -1.05 21.26 -0.53
N ILE A 256 -1.31 21.98 -1.63
CA ILE A 256 -0.30 22.77 -2.31
C ILE A 256 0.17 23.89 -1.36
N ILE A 257 1.48 24.01 -1.17
CA ILE A 257 2.07 25.00 -0.26
C ILE A 257 1.86 26.41 -0.82
N SER A 258 1.46 27.34 0.04
CA SER A 258 1.32 28.76 -0.30
C SER A 258 2.64 29.32 -0.85
N GLY A 259 2.57 29.93 -2.03
CA GLY A 259 3.75 30.44 -2.74
C GLY A 259 4.62 29.36 -3.41
N ALA A 260 4.17 28.11 -3.51
CA ALA A 260 4.88 27.07 -4.26
C ALA A 260 4.98 27.43 -5.74
N GLU A 261 6.21 27.43 -6.27
CA GLU A 261 6.49 27.69 -7.68
C GLU A 261 5.75 26.72 -8.61
N GLU A 262 5.41 27.20 -9.80
CA GLU A 262 4.86 26.34 -10.84
C GLU A 262 5.92 25.33 -11.31
N VAL A 263 5.48 24.09 -11.56
CA VAL A 263 6.35 23.04 -12.10
C VAL A 263 6.28 23.10 -13.62
N PRO A 264 7.39 23.38 -14.34
CA PRO A 264 7.36 23.36 -15.80
C PRO A 264 6.99 21.97 -16.31
N THR A 265 6.03 21.90 -17.23
CA THR A 265 5.62 20.65 -17.89
C THR A 265 5.15 20.89 -19.32
N THR A 266 5.33 19.90 -20.18
CA THR A 266 4.84 19.92 -21.57
C THR A 266 3.43 19.37 -21.71
N GLU A 267 2.89 18.72 -20.67
CA GLU A 267 1.56 18.13 -20.69
C GLU A 267 0.46 19.18 -20.47
N PRO A 268 -0.69 19.08 -21.13
CA PRO A 268 -1.78 20.05 -21.04
C PRO A 268 -2.59 19.83 -19.75
N ILE A 269 -2.03 20.20 -18.60
CA ILE A 269 -2.68 20.04 -17.28
C ILE A 269 -3.51 21.24 -16.83
N GLY A 270 -3.65 22.26 -17.67
CA GLY A 270 -4.32 23.51 -17.34
C GLY A 270 -3.53 24.39 -16.38
N LEU A 271 -4.24 25.32 -15.71
CA LEU A 271 -3.63 26.27 -14.78
C LEU A 271 -3.22 25.57 -13.47
N GLN A 272 -1.97 25.78 -13.04
CA GLN A 272 -1.49 25.36 -11.72
C GLN A 272 -1.97 26.34 -10.65
N ARG A 273 -3.04 25.98 -9.92
CA ARG A 273 -3.65 26.85 -8.90
C ARG A 273 -2.66 27.24 -7.79
N GLU A 274 -2.90 28.40 -7.19
CA GLU A 274 -2.13 28.85 -6.02
C GLU A 274 -2.39 27.94 -4.81
N GLY A 275 -1.35 27.72 -4.01
CA GLY A 275 -1.45 26.91 -2.79
C GLY A 275 -2.01 27.70 -1.61
N ALA A 276 -2.63 26.97 -0.68
CA ALA A 276 -3.15 27.52 0.57
C ALA A 276 -2.55 26.83 1.81
N ALA A 277 -1.76 25.77 1.61
CA ALA A 277 -1.19 25.00 2.70
C ALA A 277 0.04 25.68 3.28
N GLU A 278 0.22 25.52 4.60
CA GLU A 278 1.45 25.91 5.25
C GLU A 278 2.61 25.02 4.80
N ASN A 279 3.83 25.57 4.87
CA ASN A 279 5.05 24.82 4.60
C ASN A 279 5.45 23.99 5.84
N ALA A 280 4.61 23.02 6.20
CA ALA A 280 4.89 22.03 7.24
C ALA A 280 4.45 20.64 6.77
N PRO A 281 5.21 19.58 7.07
CA PRO A 281 4.81 18.22 6.76
C PRO A 281 3.77 17.71 7.75
N TYR A 282 2.78 16.98 7.24
CA TYR A 282 1.75 16.29 8.01
C TYR A 282 1.96 14.79 7.88
N LEU A 283 2.09 14.07 9.00
CA LEU A 283 2.42 12.64 8.98
C LEU A 283 1.40 11.81 8.18
N TYR A 284 0.11 12.12 8.28
CA TYR A 284 -0.94 11.45 7.50
C TYR A 284 -0.71 11.60 5.99
N PHE A 285 -0.65 12.83 5.50
CA PHE A 285 -0.48 13.12 4.07
C PHE A 285 0.87 12.66 3.54
N THR A 286 1.90 12.66 4.39
CA THR A 286 3.23 12.11 4.08
C THR A 286 3.16 10.62 3.78
N VAL A 287 2.47 9.82 4.62
CA VAL A 287 2.32 8.37 4.37
C VAL A 287 1.52 8.11 3.09
N ILE A 288 0.43 8.83 2.88
CA ILE A 288 -0.42 8.68 1.69
C ILE A 288 0.34 9.04 0.40
N ALA A 289 1.07 10.14 0.39
CA ALA A 289 1.91 10.53 -0.75
C ALA A 289 3.01 9.48 -1.01
N MET A 290 3.61 8.95 0.05
CA MET A 290 4.65 7.92 -0.09
C MET A 290 4.14 6.63 -0.71
N ASP A 291 2.95 6.17 -0.32
CA ASP A 291 2.34 4.96 -0.89
C ASP A 291 1.96 5.18 -2.37
N ALA A 292 1.45 6.36 -2.75
CA ALA A 292 1.16 6.69 -4.15
C ALA A 292 2.42 6.80 -5.04
N ILE A 293 3.52 7.36 -4.52
CA ILE A 293 4.78 7.46 -5.28
C ILE A 293 5.42 6.08 -5.48
N GLU A 294 5.19 5.14 -4.56
CA GLU A 294 5.63 3.75 -4.73
C GLU A 294 4.92 3.08 -5.92
N ASP A 295 3.64 3.38 -6.15
CA ASP A 295 2.90 2.87 -7.32
C ASP A 295 3.51 3.32 -8.67
N LEU A 296 3.96 4.58 -8.76
CA LEU A 296 4.66 5.11 -9.94
C LEU A 296 5.95 4.36 -10.26
N ASN A 297 6.59 3.80 -9.23
CA ASN A 297 7.86 3.10 -9.32
C ASN A 297 7.70 1.58 -9.18
N SER A 298 6.47 1.06 -9.24
CA SER A 298 6.23 -0.38 -9.19
C SER A 298 6.75 -1.09 -10.43
N GLU A 299 7.08 -2.38 -10.29
CA GLU A 299 7.52 -3.21 -11.41
C GLU A 299 6.50 -3.25 -12.54
N ARG A 300 5.21 -3.38 -12.21
CA ARG A 300 4.12 -3.33 -13.17
C ARG A 300 4.12 -2.04 -13.99
N THR A 301 4.24 -0.89 -13.33
CA THR A 301 4.26 0.43 -14.00
C THR A 301 5.41 0.51 -15.01
N ARG A 302 6.58 -0.01 -14.65
CA ARG A 302 7.74 -0.10 -15.54
C ARG A 302 7.53 -1.08 -16.70
N LEU A 303 7.09 -2.31 -16.41
CA LEU A 303 6.94 -3.38 -17.41
C LEU A 303 5.87 -3.04 -18.47
N LEU A 304 4.78 -2.41 -18.06
CA LEU A 304 3.72 -1.96 -18.98
C LEU A 304 4.01 -0.59 -19.61
N GLY A 305 5.11 0.07 -19.22
CA GLY A 305 5.50 1.40 -19.69
C GLY A 305 4.38 2.43 -19.53
N LEU A 306 3.69 2.45 -18.38
CA LEU A 306 2.47 3.25 -18.19
C LEU A 306 2.72 4.77 -18.22
N LEU A 307 3.97 5.19 -18.00
CA LEU A 307 4.37 6.59 -17.95
C LEU A 307 4.97 7.05 -19.28
N ASN A 308 4.51 8.20 -19.78
CA ASN A 308 5.16 8.89 -20.89
C ASN A 308 6.49 9.55 -20.45
N GLU A 309 7.25 10.13 -21.38
CA GLU A 309 8.58 10.69 -21.09
C GLU A 309 8.55 11.78 -20.01
N GLU A 310 7.58 12.70 -20.10
CA GLU A 310 7.43 13.81 -19.17
C GLU A 310 6.99 13.33 -17.77
N GLN A 311 6.07 12.37 -17.71
CA GLN A 311 5.69 11.69 -16.47
C GLN A 311 6.86 10.93 -15.86
N GLN A 312 7.73 10.28 -16.65
CA GLN A 312 8.94 9.67 -16.10
C GLN A 312 9.89 10.70 -15.48
N ARG A 313 10.00 11.90 -16.07
CA ARG A 313 10.78 13.01 -15.50
C ARG A 313 10.22 13.46 -14.16
N LEU A 314 8.90 13.66 -14.08
CA LEU A 314 8.21 14.03 -12.83
C LEU A 314 8.33 12.92 -11.78
N SER A 315 8.22 11.65 -12.18
CA SER A 315 8.33 10.49 -11.29
C SER A 315 9.71 10.41 -10.64
N ARG A 316 10.80 10.65 -11.41
CA ARG A 316 12.15 10.74 -10.86
C ARG A 316 12.30 11.86 -9.81
N ALA A 317 11.66 13.01 -10.04
CA ALA A 317 11.69 14.13 -9.10
C ALA A 317 10.91 13.83 -7.79
N LEU A 318 9.82 13.07 -7.88
CA LEU A 318 9.07 12.56 -6.72
C LEU A 318 9.84 11.46 -5.99
N GLN A 319 10.50 10.56 -6.72
CA GLN A 319 11.30 9.46 -6.16
C GLN A 319 12.41 9.99 -5.25
N LEU A 320 13.12 11.05 -5.67
CA LEU A 320 14.14 11.69 -4.82
C LEU A 320 13.55 12.14 -3.48
N ARG A 321 12.39 12.82 -3.48
CA ARG A 321 11.71 13.27 -2.26
C ARG A 321 11.23 12.13 -1.39
N TRP A 322 10.72 11.08 -2.03
CA TRP A 322 10.31 9.86 -1.37
C TRP A 322 11.49 9.21 -0.62
N GLU A 323 12.67 9.13 -1.25
CA GLU A 323 13.88 8.57 -0.64
C GLU A 323 14.35 9.39 0.57
N LEU A 324 14.31 10.72 0.45
CA LEU A 324 14.67 11.65 1.54
C LEU A 324 13.73 11.50 2.72
N THR A 325 12.42 11.51 2.46
CA THR A 325 11.37 11.35 3.48
C THR A 325 11.51 10.00 4.17
N ARG A 326 11.62 8.91 3.39
CA ARG A 326 11.81 7.56 3.93
C ARG A 326 13.02 7.49 4.85
N THR A 327 14.16 8.03 4.43
CA THR A 327 15.41 7.98 5.19
C THR A 327 15.31 8.80 6.47
N TYR A 328 14.72 10.00 6.40
CA TYR A 328 14.47 10.83 7.56
C TYR A 328 13.60 10.12 8.61
N TRP A 329 12.40 9.68 8.23
CA TRP A 329 11.45 9.09 9.15
C TRP A 329 11.92 7.74 9.71
N ALA A 330 12.61 6.93 8.91
CA ALA A 330 13.22 5.70 9.39
C ALA A 330 14.29 5.96 10.44
N THR A 331 15.14 6.97 10.20
CA THR A 331 16.20 7.37 11.14
C THR A 331 15.58 7.86 12.44
N VAL A 332 14.59 8.75 12.38
CA VAL A 332 13.92 9.30 13.56
C VAL A 332 13.16 8.22 14.35
N ALA A 333 12.43 7.33 13.67
CA ALA A 333 11.65 6.27 14.31
C ALA A 333 12.50 5.19 14.99
N THR A 334 13.72 4.96 14.50
CA THR A 334 14.64 3.93 14.99
C THR A 334 15.92 4.49 15.62
N PHE A 335 15.90 5.80 15.93
CA PHE A 335 17.04 6.53 16.48
C PHE A 335 17.47 5.97 17.84
N GLY A 336 18.75 6.11 18.16
CA GLY A 336 19.32 5.72 19.45
C GLY A 336 19.83 4.27 19.52
N ASN A 337 20.18 3.86 20.74
CA ASN A 337 20.83 2.58 20.99
C ASN A 337 19.80 1.42 20.98
N ARG A 338 20.28 0.17 20.79
CA ARG A 338 19.43 -1.04 20.64
C ARG A 338 18.44 -1.32 21.79
N ARG A 339 18.44 -0.56 22.88
CA ARG A 339 17.58 -0.81 24.06
C ARG A 339 16.10 -0.55 23.79
N ARG A 340 15.77 0.63 23.26
CA ARG A 340 14.38 1.04 22.95
C ARG A 340 14.38 2.06 21.83
N TRP A 341 13.48 1.90 20.86
CA TRP A 341 13.33 2.84 19.75
C TRP A 341 12.23 3.86 20.05
N PRO A 342 12.32 5.09 19.52
CA PRO A 342 11.25 6.09 19.65
C PRO A 342 9.87 5.56 19.23
N ILE A 343 9.82 4.73 18.18
CA ILE A 343 8.55 4.14 17.71
C ILE A 343 7.89 3.19 18.71
N GLU A 344 8.65 2.68 19.68
CA GLU A 344 8.16 1.81 20.75
C GLU A 344 7.61 2.59 21.94
N ASP A 345 7.71 3.93 21.93
CA ASP A 345 7.10 4.79 22.94
C ASP A 345 5.72 5.28 22.48
N ILE A 346 4.72 4.44 22.70
CA ILE A 346 3.34 4.65 22.24
C ILE A 346 2.56 5.53 23.24
N PRO A 347 1.84 6.58 22.80
CA PRO A 347 1.67 7.03 21.42
C PRO A 347 2.78 7.95 20.91
N TRP A 348 3.00 7.88 19.59
CA TRP A 348 3.89 8.77 18.84
C TRP A 348 3.38 10.21 18.92
N ARG A 349 4.32 11.14 19.02
CA ARG A 349 4.06 12.58 19.09
C ARG A 349 4.70 13.27 17.88
N THR A 350 3.89 13.95 17.08
CA THR A 350 4.36 14.78 15.97
C THR A 350 4.98 16.08 16.49
N THR A 351 5.80 16.74 15.68
CA THR A 351 6.51 17.97 16.08
C THR A 351 5.56 19.13 16.31
N ASP A 352 4.36 19.14 15.70
CA ASP A 352 3.24 20.04 15.97
C ASP A 352 2.58 19.82 17.36
N GLY A 353 2.98 18.78 18.08
CA GLY A 353 2.60 18.50 19.46
C GLY A 353 1.46 17.50 19.61
N ASP A 354 0.79 17.13 18.53
CA ASP A 354 -0.31 16.16 18.52
C ASP A 354 0.19 14.74 18.79
N ARG A 355 -0.58 13.96 19.56
CA ARG A 355 -0.14 12.67 20.09
C ARG A 355 -1.25 11.64 20.02
N THR A 356 -1.08 10.61 19.19
CA THR A 356 -2.11 9.59 18.98
C THR A 356 -1.54 8.22 18.61
N ASP A 357 -2.26 7.16 18.98
CA ASP A 357 -1.91 5.79 18.57
C ASP A 357 -1.95 5.63 17.04
N TYR A 358 -2.79 6.42 16.36
CA TYR A 358 -2.86 6.46 14.89
C TYR A 358 -1.52 6.92 14.28
N TYR A 359 -0.86 7.91 14.87
CA TYR A 359 0.45 8.35 14.37
C TYR A 359 1.56 7.34 14.62
N THR A 360 1.50 6.57 15.71
CA THR A 360 2.39 5.41 15.88
C THR A 360 2.19 4.44 14.72
N LEU A 361 0.95 4.11 14.40
CA LEU A 361 0.62 3.21 13.29
C LEU A 361 1.17 3.74 11.95
N GLN A 362 1.00 5.03 11.66
CA GLN A 362 1.56 5.66 10.45
C GLN A 362 3.10 5.60 10.41
N ALA A 363 3.75 5.94 11.53
CA ALA A 363 5.21 5.92 11.62
C ALA A 363 5.80 4.50 11.48
N THR A 364 5.06 3.43 11.83
CA THR A 364 5.51 2.05 11.57
C THR A 364 5.75 1.77 10.08
N SER A 365 4.92 2.32 9.19
CA SER A 365 5.09 2.16 7.73
C SER A 365 6.43 2.72 7.26
N LEU A 366 6.74 3.93 7.72
CA LEU A 366 7.96 4.66 7.35
C LEU A 366 9.21 3.95 7.90
N ALA A 367 9.13 3.47 9.15
CA ALA A 367 10.19 2.67 9.76
C ALA A 367 10.47 1.39 8.97
N VAL A 368 9.43 0.63 8.60
CA VAL A 368 9.57 -0.62 7.83
C VAL A 368 10.19 -0.36 6.45
N LYS A 369 9.69 0.64 5.69
CA LYS A 369 10.28 1.03 4.40
C LYS A 369 11.75 1.41 4.54
N GLY A 370 12.11 2.07 5.64
CA GLY A 370 13.48 2.36 6.06
C GLY A 370 14.37 1.14 6.22
N LEU A 371 13.94 0.23 7.11
CA LEU A 371 14.69 -0.97 7.51
C LEU A 371 15.00 -1.89 6.32
N ILE A 372 14.04 -2.04 5.40
CA ILE A 372 14.21 -2.85 4.18
C ILE A 372 15.34 -2.29 3.31
N ALA A 373 15.36 -0.99 3.04
CA ALA A 373 16.30 -0.40 2.10
C ALA A 373 17.75 -0.42 2.57
N VAL A 374 18.00 -0.36 3.88
CA VAL A 374 19.36 -0.37 4.46
C VAL A 374 19.85 -1.80 4.71
N GLY A 375 19.08 -2.82 4.32
CA GLY A 375 19.43 -4.22 4.59
C GLY A 375 19.43 -4.58 6.09
N ARG A 376 18.85 -3.73 6.93
CA ARG A 376 18.68 -3.92 8.39
C ARG A 376 17.31 -4.53 8.74
N GLY A 377 16.57 -5.03 7.75
CA GLY A 377 15.31 -5.75 7.92
C GLY A 377 15.48 -7.17 8.43
N GLY A 378 16.30 -7.38 9.46
CA GLY A 378 16.41 -8.67 10.13
C GLY A 378 15.15 -8.99 10.93
N ASP A 379 14.98 -10.27 11.28
CA ASP A 379 13.85 -10.72 12.10
C ASP A 379 13.78 -10.04 13.48
N GLU A 380 14.92 -9.58 14.01
CA GLU A 380 14.97 -8.86 15.27
C GLU A 380 14.30 -7.50 15.14
N GLU A 381 14.77 -6.65 14.21
CA GLU A 381 14.22 -5.33 13.92
C GLU A 381 12.73 -5.38 13.52
N LEU A 382 12.36 -6.28 12.60
CA LEU A 382 10.97 -6.43 12.18
C LEU A 382 10.07 -6.95 13.31
N GLY A 383 10.60 -7.80 14.20
CA GLY A 383 9.82 -8.27 15.35
C GLY A 383 9.60 -7.21 16.42
N ARG A 384 10.45 -6.18 16.49
CA ARG A 384 10.19 -5.00 17.33
C ARG A 384 8.98 -4.22 16.81
N ILE A 385 8.91 -3.99 15.49
CA ILE A 385 7.74 -3.39 14.84
C ILE A 385 6.50 -4.28 15.02
N ALA A 386 6.63 -5.60 14.89
CA ALA A 386 5.53 -6.54 15.13
C ALA A 386 4.92 -6.36 16.53
N SER A 387 5.77 -6.19 17.54
CA SER A 387 5.33 -5.98 18.92
C SER A 387 4.54 -4.67 19.08
N VAL A 388 4.97 -3.59 18.41
CA VAL A 388 4.24 -2.31 18.36
C VAL A 388 2.86 -2.49 17.73
N LEU A 389 2.75 -3.24 16.62
CA LEU A 389 1.45 -3.49 15.96
C LEU A 389 0.49 -4.28 16.85
N VAL A 390 0.98 -5.31 17.56
CA VAL A 390 0.19 -6.07 18.54
C VAL A 390 -0.29 -5.17 19.68
N GLU A 391 0.57 -4.31 20.21
CA GLU A 391 0.18 -3.36 21.27
C GLU A 391 -0.89 -2.38 20.78
N LEU A 392 -0.73 -1.80 19.58
CA LEU A 392 -1.70 -0.91 18.97
C LEU A 392 -3.08 -1.56 18.80
N ALA A 393 -3.12 -2.83 18.40
CA ALA A 393 -4.37 -3.59 18.28
C ALA A 393 -5.10 -3.74 19.62
N GLN A 394 -4.35 -3.97 20.71
CA GLN A 394 -4.91 -4.08 22.05
C GLN A 394 -5.42 -2.73 22.58
N ARG A 395 -4.65 -1.66 22.32
CA ARG A 395 -4.99 -0.29 22.73
C ARG A 395 -6.23 0.22 22.01
N ALA A 396 -6.39 -0.11 20.72
CA ALA A 396 -7.58 0.19 19.93
C ALA A 396 -8.76 -0.77 20.17
N ARG A 397 -8.67 -1.74 21.10
CA ARG A 397 -9.77 -2.68 21.40
C ARG A 397 -10.22 -3.54 20.22
N ILE A 398 -9.30 -3.82 19.30
CA ILE A 398 -9.53 -4.76 18.21
C ILE A 398 -9.41 -6.19 18.76
N THR A 399 -8.38 -6.45 19.56
CA THR A 399 -8.06 -7.77 20.14
C THR A 399 -8.40 -7.87 21.63
N ARG A 400 -9.07 -6.84 22.17
CA ARG A 400 -9.46 -6.74 23.59
C ARG A 400 -10.91 -6.26 23.68
N ARG A 401 -11.61 -6.68 24.74
CA ARG A 401 -12.98 -6.24 25.00
C ARG A 401 -13.02 -4.73 25.25
N ALA A 402 -13.94 -4.05 24.58
CA ALA A 402 -14.22 -2.65 24.80
C ALA A 402 -15.20 -2.38 25.96
N SER A 403 -15.07 -1.22 26.58
CA SER A 403 -16.07 -0.64 27.50
C SER A 403 -16.81 0.52 26.80
N PRO A 404 -18.12 0.68 27.01
CA PRO A 404 -18.86 1.79 26.42
C PRO A 404 -18.26 3.16 26.76
N GLY A 405 -18.05 4.00 25.75
CA GLY A 405 -17.56 5.37 25.90
C GLY A 405 -16.07 5.51 26.26
N GLU A 406 -15.28 4.44 26.22
CA GLU A 406 -13.84 4.58 26.48
C GLU A 406 -13.12 5.35 25.36
N PRO A 407 -12.13 6.21 25.67
CA PRO A 407 -11.43 7.02 24.67
C PRO A 407 -10.71 6.22 23.58
N ALA A 408 -10.35 4.97 23.86
CA ALA A 408 -9.74 4.07 22.89
C ALA A 408 -10.60 3.84 21.64
N LEU A 409 -11.92 4.03 21.72
CA LEU A 409 -12.83 3.84 20.60
C LEU A 409 -12.82 5.00 19.59
N PHE A 410 -12.26 6.15 19.95
CA PHE A 410 -12.24 7.32 19.08
C PHE A 410 -11.42 7.14 17.81
N VAL A 411 -10.48 6.19 17.76
CA VAL A 411 -9.77 5.84 16.52
C VAL A 411 -10.66 5.13 15.50
N HIS A 412 -11.84 4.62 15.91
CA HIS A 412 -12.81 3.96 15.04
C HIS A 412 -13.92 4.91 14.58
N ALA A 413 -14.52 5.65 15.52
CA ALA A 413 -15.53 6.66 15.26
C ALA A 413 -15.50 7.74 16.36
N PRO A 414 -15.44 9.03 16.02
CA PRO A 414 -15.45 9.60 14.65
C PRO A 414 -14.15 9.37 13.85
N GLY A 415 -13.12 8.78 14.45
CA GLY A 415 -11.79 8.66 13.86
C GLY A 415 -10.86 9.78 14.35
N LYS A 416 -9.64 9.79 13.83
CA LYS A 416 -8.69 10.89 14.07
C LYS A 416 -9.09 12.08 13.20
N ARG A 417 -9.24 13.25 13.80
CA ARG A 417 -9.37 14.52 13.08
C ARG A 417 -8.02 15.20 12.97
N VAL A 418 -7.60 15.50 11.76
CA VAL A 418 -6.38 16.27 11.44
C VAL A 418 -6.79 17.69 11.14
N THR A 419 -6.28 18.65 11.89
CA THR A 419 -6.48 20.08 11.63
C THR A 419 -5.56 20.50 10.48
N LEU A 420 -6.06 21.22 9.47
CA LEU A 420 -5.27 21.51 8.26
C LEU A 420 -4.68 22.93 8.25
N ASN A 421 -5.43 23.93 8.68
CA ASN A 421 -4.98 25.32 8.67
C ASN A 421 -4.64 25.79 10.08
N ASP A 422 -3.83 26.85 10.13
CA ASP A 422 -3.44 27.49 11.37
C ASP A 422 -4.63 28.14 12.09
N ASP A 423 -4.44 28.46 13.38
CA ASP A 423 -5.47 29.10 14.21
C ASP A 423 -5.85 30.52 13.71
N THR A 424 -5.07 31.10 12.79
CA THR A 424 -5.35 32.41 12.20
C THR A 424 -6.37 32.34 11.06
N SER A 425 -6.48 31.17 10.42
CA SER A 425 -7.41 30.89 9.34
C SER A 425 -8.77 30.44 9.89
N LYS A 426 -9.83 31.23 9.67
CA LYS A 426 -11.20 30.87 10.07
C LYS A 426 -12.13 30.72 8.86
N PRO A 427 -12.97 29.68 8.79
CA PRO A 427 -13.06 28.51 9.69
C PRO A 427 -11.82 27.60 9.67
N ILE A 428 -11.58 26.92 10.80
CA ILE A 428 -10.58 25.85 10.90
C ILE A 428 -11.12 24.62 10.15
N MET A 429 -10.33 24.14 9.19
CA MET A 429 -10.62 22.96 8.38
C MET A 429 -10.06 21.72 9.04
N THR A 430 -10.84 20.64 8.98
CA THR A 430 -10.47 19.34 9.54
C THR A 430 -10.64 18.24 8.49
N TRP A 431 -9.76 17.24 8.58
CA TRP A 431 -9.77 16.03 7.77
C TRP A 431 -9.94 14.82 8.69
N ASN A 432 -11.01 14.04 8.48
CA ASN A 432 -11.34 12.91 9.34
C ASN A 432 -10.80 11.61 8.75
N VAL A 433 -10.04 10.85 9.55
CA VAL A 433 -9.45 9.56 9.16
C VAL A 433 -9.92 8.46 10.12
N ASN A 434 -10.66 7.48 9.60
CA ASN A 434 -11.28 6.39 10.36
C ASN A 434 -10.75 5.00 9.94
N GLU A 435 -9.54 4.96 9.38
CA GLU A 435 -8.91 3.79 8.75
C GLU A 435 -7.96 2.99 9.66
N PHE A 436 -7.98 3.21 10.98
CA PHE A 436 -7.03 2.57 11.90
C PHE A 436 -6.97 1.04 11.73
N SER A 437 -8.13 0.38 11.69
CA SER A 437 -8.21 -1.08 11.54
C SER A 437 -7.70 -1.57 10.18
N THR A 438 -8.00 -0.86 9.10
CA THR A 438 -7.56 -1.26 7.74
C THR A 438 -6.06 -1.05 7.55
N VAL A 439 -5.53 0.06 8.05
CA VAL A 439 -4.08 0.31 8.04
C VAL A 439 -3.37 -0.73 8.90
N LEU A 440 -3.89 -1.06 10.09
CA LEU A 440 -3.31 -2.09 10.95
C LEU A 440 -3.25 -3.46 10.26
N LEU A 441 -4.33 -3.88 9.59
CA LEU A 441 -4.36 -5.11 8.80
C LEU A 441 -3.27 -5.09 7.71
N GLN A 442 -3.18 -4.00 6.97
CA GLN A 442 -2.18 -3.84 5.91
C GLN A 442 -0.76 -3.91 6.49
N ARG A 443 -0.46 -3.21 7.59
CA ARG A 443 0.88 -3.25 8.20
C ARG A 443 1.22 -4.61 8.77
N ALA A 444 0.28 -5.27 9.47
CA ALA A 444 0.49 -6.60 10.04
C ALA A 444 0.83 -7.62 8.95
N THR A 445 0.06 -7.63 7.85
CA THR A 445 0.31 -8.53 6.71
C THR A 445 1.61 -8.23 5.99
N THR A 446 1.93 -6.96 5.73
CA THR A 446 3.22 -6.56 5.14
C THR A 446 4.41 -7.02 5.99
N VAL A 447 4.40 -6.76 7.30
CA VAL A 447 5.50 -7.18 8.20
C VAL A 447 5.58 -8.70 8.31
N ALA A 448 4.44 -9.40 8.39
CA ALA A 448 4.41 -10.86 8.38
C ALA A 448 5.02 -11.45 7.10
N GLY A 449 4.80 -10.80 5.96
CA GLY A 449 5.39 -11.19 4.69
C GLY A 449 6.92 -11.07 4.66
N LEU A 450 7.49 -10.13 5.41
CA LEU A 450 8.93 -9.83 5.47
C LEU A 450 9.70 -10.68 6.49
N LEU A 451 9.01 -11.23 7.50
CA LEU A 451 9.64 -12.05 8.54
C LEU A 451 10.03 -13.44 8.03
N SER A 452 11.24 -13.88 8.36
CA SER A 452 11.69 -15.26 8.18
C SER A 452 11.38 -16.14 9.40
N ASN A 453 11.22 -15.55 10.59
CA ASN A 453 10.87 -16.28 11.81
C ASN A 453 9.41 -16.75 11.74
N ALA A 454 9.22 -18.06 11.58
CA ALA A 454 7.91 -18.68 11.47
C ALA A 454 6.96 -18.33 12.64
N ARG A 455 7.47 -18.29 13.88
CA ARG A 455 6.63 -17.99 15.07
C ARG A 455 6.11 -16.56 15.04
N ARG A 456 6.99 -15.58 14.83
CA ARG A 456 6.60 -14.15 14.78
C ARG A 456 5.71 -13.87 13.57
N ARG A 457 5.97 -14.55 12.44
CA ARG A 457 5.12 -14.49 11.26
C ARG A 457 3.71 -15.03 11.56
N SER A 458 3.60 -16.19 12.21
CA SER A 458 2.31 -16.76 12.62
C SER A 458 1.54 -15.82 13.55
N GLU A 459 2.20 -15.23 14.54
CA GLU A 459 1.59 -14.25 15.46
C GLU A 459 1.00 -13.04 14.73
N LEU A 460 1.70 -12.49 13.73
CA LEU A 460 1.16 -11.38 12.94
C LEU A 460 0.06 -11.80 11.96
N LEU A 461 0.07 -13.04 11.47
CA LEU A 461 -1.02 -13.56 10.64
C LEU A 461 -2.28 -13.82 11.48
N GLU A 462 -2.13 -14.31 12.71
CA GLU A 462 -3.22 -14.41 13.69
C GLU A 462 -3.79 -13.03 14.01
N LEU A 463 -2.92 -12.04 14.25
CA LEU A 463 -3.36 -10.64 14.41
C LEU A 463 -4.13 -10.14 13.18
N ALA A 464 -3.65 -10.43 11.96
CA ALA A 464 -4.34 -10.04 10.73
C ALA A 464 -5.74 -10.67 10.64
N ASP A 465 -5.90 -11.94 11.01
CA ASP A 465 -7.21 -12.60 11.07
C ASP A 465 -8.13 -11.96 12.13
N GLU A 466 -7.62 -11.63 13.33
CA GLU A 466 -8.42 -10.94 14.36
C GLU A 466 -8.85 -9.53 13.92
N VAL A 467 -7.98 -8.79 13.23
CA VAL A 467 -8.31 -7.47 12.67
C VAL A 467 -9.33 -7.62 11.54
N TRP A 468 -9.23 -8.67 10.72
CA TRP A 468 -10.21 -8.97 9.68
C TRP A 468 -11.59 -9.26 10.27
N ASP A 469 -11.67 -10.10 11.30
CA ASP A 469 -12.93 -10.41 12.00
C ASP A 469 -13.56 -9.13 12.58
N HIS A 470 -12.74 -8.25 13.15
CA HIS A 470 -13.19 -6.93 13.59
C HIS A 470 -13.76 -6.07 12.44
N LEU A 471 -13.12 -6.07 11.27
CA LEU A 471 -13.62 -5.36 10.09
C LEU A 471 -14.93 -5.96 9.56
N LEU A 472 -15.12 -7.28 9.64
CA LEU A 472 -16.38 -7.94 9.27
C LEU A 472 -17.54 -7.45 10.13
N LEU A 473 -17.32 -7.23 11.44
CA LEU A 473 -18.33 -6.64 12.33
C LEU A 473 -18.74 -5.22 11.95
N ARG A 474 -17.89 -4.51 11.19
CA ARG A 474 -18.15 -3.15 10.69
C ARG A 474 -18.83 -3.11 9.33
N ARG A 475 -19.19 -4.26 8.75
CA ARG A 475 -19.98 -4.30 7.51
C ARG A 475 -21.40 -3.80 7.76
N ILE A 476 -21.94 -3.11 6.77
CA ILE A 476 -23.36 -2.76 6.73
C ILE A 476 -24.15 -4.07 6.65
N PRO A 477 -25.07 -4.35 7.59
CA PRO A 477 -25.64 -5.69 7.74
C PRO A 477 -26.75 -6.02 6.72
N ASP A 478 -27.44 -5.02 6.18
CA ASP A 478 -28.61 -5.20 5.31
C ASP A 478 -28.80 -4.02 4.35
N GLY A 479 -29.83 -4.13 3.49
CA GLY A 479 -30.20 -3.10 2.53
C GLY A 479 -29.35 -3.10 1.25
N ARG A 480 -29.48 -2.05 0.45
CA ARG A 480 -28.77 -1.90 -0.83
C ARG A 480 -27.24 -1.98 -0.65
N HIS A 481 -26.75 -1.42 0.45
CA HIS A 481 -25.33 -1.27 0.75
C HIS A 481 -24.74 -2.38 1.63
N GLN A 482 -25.48 -3.47 1.83
CA GLN A 482 -25.03 -4.62 2.62
C GLN A 482 -23.62 -5.07 2.22
N GLY A 483 -22.79 -5.46 3.17
CA GLY A 483 -21.44 -5.98 2.90
C GLY A 483 -20.38 -4.93 2.59
N LEU A 484 -20.74 -3.65 2.45
CA LEU A 484 -19.81 -2.52 2.39
C LEU A 484 -19.56 -1.91 3.77
N TRP A 485 -18.63 -0.97 3.85
CA TRP A 485 -18.27 -0.26 5.09
C TRP A 485 -18.80 1.17 5.06
N ASP A 486 -18.98 1.88 6.17
CA ASP A 486 -18.47 1.60 7.51
C ASP A 486 -19.57 1.71 8.58
N HIS A 487 -19.80 0.64 9.33
CA HIS A 487 -20.68 0.58 10.50
C HIS A 487 -19.89 0.30 11.79
N ALA A 488 -19.22 1.33 12.33
CA ALA A 488 -18.46 1.21 13.59
C ALA A 488 -19.31 0.67 14.78
N GLY A 489 -20.61 0.98 14.80
CA GLY A 489 -21.56 0.48 15.80
C GLY A 489 -21.76 -1.04 15.81
N GLY A 490 -21.42 -1.74 14.71
CA GLY A 490 -21.51 -3.20 14.63
C GLY A 490 -20.39 -3.90 15.39
N ALA A 491 -19.18 -3.32 15.41
CA ALA A 491 -18.08 -3.78 16.26
C ALA A 491 -18.19 -3.27 17.71
N PHE A 492 -18.69 -2.05 17.89
CA PHE A 492 -18.84 -1.40 19.20
C PHE A 492 -20.27 -0.88 19.39
N PRO A 493 -21.18 -1.68 19.99
CA PRO A 493 -22.56 -1.29 20.18
C PRO A 493 -22.71 0.08 20.87
N GLY A 494 -23.46 0.99 20.25
CA GLY A 494 -23.71 2.34 20.76
C GLY A 494 -22.66 3.39 20.41
N LEU A 495 -21.55 3.02 19.76
CA LEU A 495 -20.50 3.99 19.38
C LEU A 495 -20.95 4.93 18.25
N ALA A 496 -21.64 4.39 17.24
CA ALA A 496 -22.16 5.15 16.12
C ALA A 496 -23.50 4.54 15.64
N PRO A 497 -24.42 5.35 15.10
CA PRO A 497 -25.63 4.84 14.50
C PRO A 497 -25.32 3.96 13.28
N LYS A 498 -26.30 3.15 12.88
CA LYS A 498 -26.23 2.44 11.62
C LYS A 498 -26.22 3.44 10.47
N PRO A 499 -25.27 3.36 9.52
CA PRO A 499 -25.21 4.28 8.40
C PRO A 499 -26.28 3.94 7.35
N ASP A 500 -26.77 4.97 6.66
CA ASP A 500 -27.71 4.80 5.52
C ASP A 500 -27.00 4.53 4.20
N ALA A 501 -25.70 4.85 4.11
CA ALA A 501 -24.87 4.73 2.91
C ALA A 501 -23.42 4.35 3.27
N PRO A 502 -22.65 3.79 2.32
CA PRO A 502 -21.28 3.37 2.58
C PRO A 502 -20.31 4.55 2.68
N SER A 503 -19.20 4.31 3.36
CA SER A 503 -17.97 5.08 3.30
C SER A 503 -17.10 4.46 2.22
N TRP A 504 -16.96 5.13 1.07
CA TRP A 504 -16.06 4.65 0.02
C TRP A 504 -14.60 4.73 0.45
N TYR A 505 -14.23 5.72 1.25
CA TYR A 505 -12.92 5.78 1.91
C TYR A 505 -12.58 4.49 2.64
N LEU A 506 -13.37 4.07 3.63
CA LEU A 506 -13.05 2.83 4.36
C LEU A 506 -13.20 1.57 3.49
N THR A 507 -14.16 1.54 2.57
CA THR A 507 -14.36 0.40 1.67
C THR A 507 -13.14 0.20 0.75
N GLU A 508 -12.63 1.27 0.16
CA GLU A 508 -11.41 1.26 -0.64
C GLU A 508 -10.21 0.81 0.21
N ARG A 509 -10.06 1.32 1.43
CA ARG A 509 -8.96 0.89 2.33
C ARG A 509 -9.04 -0.57 2.71
N VAL A 510 -10.23 -1.14 2.87
CA VAL A 510 -10.42 -2.59 3.05
C VAL A 510 -9.94 -3.34 1.80
N VAL A 511 -10.32 -2.88 0.61
CA VAL A 511 -9.86 -3.46 -0.66
C VAL A 511 -8.34 -3.38 -0.79
N GLN A 512 -7.73 -2.25 -0.46
CA GLN A 512 -6.27 -2.07 -0.48
C GLN A 512 -5.54 -3.06 0.46
N ALA A 513 -6.08 -3.29 1.66
CA ALA A 513 -5.53 -4.27 2.59
C ALA A 513 -5.66 -5.72 2.07
N LEU A 514 -6.79 -6.06 1.45
CA LEU A 514 -7.02 -7.37 0.82
C LEU A 514 -6.10 -7.60 -0.39
N VAL A 515 -5.90 -6.58 -1.23
CA VAL A 515 -4.98 -6.62 -2.36
C VAL A 515 -3.55 -6.84 -1.87
N THR A 516 -3.11 -6.09 -0.85
CA THR A 516 -1.79 -6.26 -0.22
C THR A 516 -1.61 -7.70 0.27
N SER A 517 -2.63 -8.24 0.95
CA SER A 517 -2.64 -9.62 1.44
C SER A 517 -2.61 -10.64 0.30
N GLY A 518 -3.37 -10.40 -0.76
CA GLY A 518 -3.40 -11.23 -1.97
C GLY A 518 -2.05 -11.28 -2.67
N GLN A 519 -1.41 -10.11 -2.88
CA GLN A 519 -0.08 -10.04 -3.50
C GLN A 519 0.96 -10.80 -2.69
N LEU A 520 0.93 -10.72 -1.36
CA LEU A 520 1.82 -11.50 -0.50
C LEU A 520 1.65 -13.02 -0.68
N LEU A 521 0.43 -13.50 -0.93
CA LEU A 521 0.16 -14.91 -1.20
C LEU A 521 0.53 -15.33 -2.64
N TRP A 522 0.41 -14.42 -3.60
CA TRP A 522 0.65 -14.67 -5.02
C TRP A 522 2.11 -14.51 -5.45
N GLU A 523 2.80 -13.47 -4.96
CA GLU A 523 4.12 -13.06 -5.45
C GLU A 523 5.27 -13.70 -4.66
N ARG A 524 5.05 -14.15 -3.42
CA ARG A 524 6.12 -14.73 -2.60
C ARG A 524 6.04 -16.26 -2.59
N PRO A 525 7.10 -16.98 -3.00
CA PRO A 525 7.24 -18.38 -2.64
C PRO A 525 7.20 -18.54 -1.12
N PHE A 526 6.97 -19.77 -0.64
CA PHE A 526 6.95 -20.07 0.80
C PHE A 526 8.13 -19.36 1.50
N PRO A 527 7.96 -18.75 2.68
CA PRO A 527 9.01 -17.94 3.31
C PRO A 527 10.34 -18.65 3.21
N ARG A 528 11.40 -17.94 2.79
CA ARG A 528 12.76 -18.51 2.61
C ARG A 528 13.21 -19.18 3.90
N ALA A 529 12.86 -20.44 4.05
CA ALA A 529 13.26 -21.27 5.15
C ALA A 529 14.65 -21.78 4.75
N GLY A 530 15.67 -20.92 4.89
CA GLY A 530 17.04 -21.20 4.42
C GLY A 530 17.49 -22.61 4.82
N ARG A 531 17.29 -22.98 6.09
CA ARG A 531 17.59 -24.34 6.59
C ARG A 531 16.83 -25.47 5.88
N LEU A 532 15.58 -25.24 5.48
CA LEU A 532 14.79 -26.24 4.75
C LEU A 532 15.23 -26.33 3.28
N ALA A 533 15.61 -25.21 2.68
CA ALA A 533 16.21 -25.18 1.35
C ALA A 533 17.58 -25.87 1.35
N ASP A 534 18.43 -25.57 2.33
CA ASP A 534 19.72 -26.25 2.55
C ASP A 534 19.52 -27.76 2.71
N TYR A 535 18.59 -28.16 3.59
CA TYR A 535 18.25 -29.58 3.77
C TYR A 535 17.69 -30.23 2.50
N ALA A 536 16.83 -29.54 1.75
CA ALA A 536 16.31 -30.04 0.49
C ALA A 536 17.42 -30.20 -0.55
N GLN A 537 18.35 -29.24 -0.60
CA GLN A 537 19.51 -29.27 -1.49
C GLN A 537 20.44 -30.44 -1.12
N ASP A 538 20.74 -30.64 0.16
CA ASP A 538 21.55 -31.78 0.63
C ASP A 538 20.95 -33.13 0.15
N LEU A 539 19.62 -33.29 0.23
CA LEU A 539 18.93 -34.50 -0.25
C LEU A 539 18.96 -34.64 -1.78
N ILE A 540 18.86 -33.52 -2.51
CA ILE A 540 18.94 -33.51 -3.97
C ILE A 540 20.34 -33.91 -4.42
N ASP A 541 21.38 -33.33 -3.82
CA ASP A 541 22.79 -33.62 -4.11
C ASP A 541 23.12 -35.10 -3.85
N GLU A 542 22.60 -35.67 -2.76
CA GLU A 542 22.74 -37.11 -2.50
C GLU A 542 22.03 -37.96 -3.57
N ALA A 543 20.79 -37.60 -3.94
CA ALA A 543 20.04 -38.32 -4.97
C ALA A 543 20.72 -38.25 -6.34
N GLU A 544 21.31 -37.10 -6.70
CA GLU A 544 22.10 -36.92 -7.92
C GLU A 544 23.33 -37.83 -7.92
N TYR A 545 24.10 -37.79 -6.83
CA TYR A 545 25.28 -38.62 -6.68
C TYR A 545 24.95 -40.12 -6.83
N LEU A 546 23.87 -40.58 -6.19
CA LEU A 546 23.43 -41.98 -6.28
C LEU A 546 22.94 -42.32 -7.69
N PHE A 547 22.17 -41.45 -8.33
CA PHE A 547 21.70 -41.65 -9.70
C PHE A 547 22.86 -41.76 -10.70
N ASP A 548 23.83 -40.85 -10.63
CA ASP A 548 25.02 -40.88 -11.49
C ASP A 548 25.86 -42.13 -11.25
N ARG A 549 25.97 -42.57 -9.99
CA ARG A 549 26.63 -43.85 -9.66
C ARG A 549 25.92 -45.05 -10.29
N GLU A 550 24.60 -45.07 -10.30
CA GLU A 550 23.82 -46.13 -10.95
C GLU A 550 23.96 -46.08 -12.49
N LEU A 551 24.00 -44.89 -13.10
CA LEU A 551 24.29 -44.76 -14.54
C LEU A 551 25.66 -45.33 -14.92
N MET A 552 26.65 -45.19 -14.04
CA MET A 552 28.00 -45.72 -14.24
C MET A 552 28.08 -47.26 -14.08
N ARG A 553 27.14 -47.88 -13.36
CA ARG A 553 27.14 -49.32 -13.04
C ARG A 553 26.68 -50.22 -14.19
N GLY A 554 26.05 -49.70 -15.24
CA GLY A 554 25.84 -50.46 -16.47
C GLY A 554 24.66 -50.04 -17.33
N THR A 555 24.51 -50.74 -18.47
CA THR A 555 23.39 -50.57 -19.40
C THR A 555 22.11 -51.15 -18.82
N PHE A 556 21.11 -50.28 -18.61
CA PHE A 556 19.78 -50.66 -18.15
C PHE A 556 19.03 -51.43 -19.24
N ASP A 557 19.10 -52.76 -19.20
CA ASP A 557 18.37 -53.64 -20.09
C ASP A 557 16.89 -53.76 -19.65
N GLY A 558 15.98 -53.42 -20.57
CA GLY A 558 14.54 -53.50 -20.37
C GLY A 558 13.84 -52.13 -20.35
N GLU A 559 12.73 -52.02 -21.08
CA GLU A 559 11.95 -50.78 -21.21
C GLU A 559 11.43 -50.23 -19.88
N ALA A 560 11.17 -51.10 -18.90
CA ALA A 560 10.69 -50.71 -17.58
C ALA A 560 11.78 -49.95 -16.79
N MET A 561 13.03 -50.43 -16.83
CA MET A 561 14.15 -49.80 -16.13
C MET A 561 14.54 -48.47 -16.78
N GLN A 562 14.52 -48.41 -18.12
CA GLN A 562 14.74 -47.16 -18.86
C GLN A 562 13.64 -46.11 -18.64
N ARG A 563 12.38 -46.54 -18.43
CA ARG A 563 11.30 -45.63 -18.03
C ARG A 563 11.49 -45.12 -16.61
N SER A 564 11.87 -45.99 -15.67
CA SER A 564 12.17 -45.59 -14.29
C SER A 564 13.30 -44.57 -14.21
N MET A 565 14.43 -44.82 -14.89
CA MET A 565 15.57 -43.90 -14.93
C MET A 565 15.22 -42.52 -15.54
N ARG A 566 14.40 -42.50 -16.60
CA ARG A 566 13.89 -41.24 -17.17
C ARG A 566 12.98 -40.49 -16.20
N SER A 567 12.13 -41.21 -15.47
CA SER A 567 11.25 -40.63 -14.45
C SER A 567 12.03 -40.05 -13.27
N ILE A 568 13.08 -40.75 -12.82
CA ILE A 568 13.99 -40.27 -11.76
C ILE A 568 14.66 -38.97 -12.21
N ARG A 569 15.26 -38.94 -13.41
CA ARG A 569 15.89 -37.73 -13.96
C ARG A 569 14.92 -36.54 -14.07
N ALA A 570 13.71 -36.77 -14.58
CA ALA A 570 12.70 -35.71 -14.69
C ALA A 570 12.25 -35.17 -13.32
N SER A 571 12.11 -36.06 -12.33
CA SER A 571 11.73 -35.70 -10.97
C SER A 571 12.86 -34.95 -10.24
N LEU A 572 14.11 -35.31 -10.53
CA LEU A 572 15.30 -34.66 -9.98
C LEU A 572 15.45 -33.22 -10.51
N GLY A 573 15.31 -33.04 -11.83
CA GLY A 573 15.27 -31.70 -12.43
C GLY A 573 14.09 -30.85 -11.89
N ARG A 574 12.95 -31.48 -11.60
CA ARG A 574 11.83 -30.81 -10.93
C ARG A 574 12.14 -30.44 -9.48
N ALA A 575 12.82 -31.30 -8.73
CA ALA A 575 13.20 -31.02 -7.34
C ALA A 575 14.16 -29.82 -7.26
N GLN A 576 15.15 -29.75 -8.15
CA GLN A 576 16.07 -28.61 -8.30
C GLN A 576 15.32 -27.30 -8.56
N LEU A 577 14.40 -27.29 -9.54
CA LEU A 577 13.60 -26.10 -9.85
C LEU A 577 12.73 -25.64 -8.68
N LEU A 578 12.35 -26.56 -7.79
CA LEU A 578 11.49 -26.27 -6.65
C LEU A 578 12.25 -25.93 -5.36
N VAL A 579 13.57 -26.05 -5.32
CA VAL A 579 14.33 -25.92 -4.05
C VAL A 579 14.17 -24.52 -3.46
N ASP A 580 14.20 -23.49 -4.29
CA ASP A 580 14.08 -22.09 -3.87
C ASP A 580 12.63 -21.67 -3.62
N GLU A 581 11.68 -22.27 -4.35
CA GLU A 581 10.27 -21.85 -4.31
C GLU A 581 9.42 -22.65 -3.31
N ARG A 582 9.69 -23.95 -3.19
CA ARG A 582 8.93 -24.94 -2.42
C ARG A 582 9.88 -25.99 -1.82
N PRO A 583 10.80 -25.60 -0.92
CA PRO A 583 11.85 -26.47 -0.41
C PRO A 583 11.31 -27.74 0.27
N GLY A 584 10.17 -27.66 0.94
CA GLY A 584 9.52 -28.85 1.53
C GLY A 584 9.04 -29.87 0.48
N THR A 585 8.50 -29.39 -0.64
CA THR A 585 8.12 -30.26 -1.77
C THR A 585 9.35 -30.82 -2.46
N ALA A 586 10.40 -30.02 -2.63
CA ALA A 586 11.68 -30.45 -3.17
C ALA A 586 12.29 -31.57 -2.29
N ALA A 587 12.33 -31.40 -0.97
CA ALA A 587 12.79 -32.42 -0.03
C ALA A 587 11.94 -33.70 -0.06
N ALA A 588 10.62 -33.59 -0.18
CA ALA A 588 9.73 -34.76 -0.31
C ALA A 588 9.97 -35.52 -1.63
N LEU A 589 10.17 -34.79 -2.73
CA LEU A 589 10.55 -35.38 -4.02
C LEU A 589 11.91 -36.06 -3.93
N ALA A 590 12.92 -35.40 -3.36
CA ALA A 590 14.26 -35.95 -3.17
C ALA A 590 14.25 -37.23 -2.32
N ASN A 591 13.53 -37.25 -1.21
CA ASN A 591 13.33 -38.47 -0.40
C ASN A 591 12.69 -39.61 -1.20
N THR A 592 11.68 -39.30 -2.02
CA THR A 592 11.05 -40.31 -2.89
C THR A 592 12.05 -40.85 -3.91
N LEU A 593 12.93 -40.00 -4.45
CA LEU A 593 13.98 -40.41 -5.38
C LEU A 593 15.04 -41.29 -4.72
N LEU A 594 15.47 -40.97 -3.51
CA LEU A 594 16.40 -41.78 -2.74
C LEU A 594 15.86 -43.19 -2.49
N LEU A 595 14.56 -43.30 -2.15
CA LEU A 595 13.90 -44.60 -1.99
C LEU A 595 13.88 -45.40 -3.31
N LEU A 596 13.53 -44.75 -4.43
CA LEU A 596 13.53 -45.40 -5.75
C LEU A 596 14.93 -45.85 -6.18
N LEU A 597 15.96 -45.04 -5.92
CA LEU A 597 17.36 -45.38 -6.21
C LEU A 597 17.84 -46.55 -5.36
N ASN A 598 17.43 -46.61 -4.09
CA ASN A 598 17.71 -47.75 -3.23
C ASN A 598 17.08 -49.06 -3.75
N ASP A 599 15.83 -48.99 -4.24
CA ASP A 599 15.15 -50.14 -4.83
C ASP A 599 15.84 -50.63 -6.11
N VAL A 600 16.27 -49.68 -6.96
CA VAL A 600 17.07 -49.99 -8.16
C VAL A 600 18.38 -50.68 -7.78
N ALA A 601 19.13 -50.11 -6.84
CA ALA A 601 20.42 -50.66 -6.42
C ALA A 601 20.26 -52.06 -5.82
N THR A 602 19.23 -52.27 -4.98
CA THR A 602 18.92 -53.58 -4.38
C THR A 602 18.48 -54.59 -5.44
N GLY A 603 17.69 -54.16 -6.43
CA GLY A 603 17.27 -55.00 -7.55
C GLY A 603 18.45 -55.47 -8.40
N GLN A 604 19.39 -54.57 -8.70
CA GLN A 604 20.62 -54.92 -9.43
C GLN A 604 21.52 -55.86 -8.62
N GLN A 605 21.68 -55.63 -7.31
CA GLN A 605 22.48 -56.50 -6.46
C GLN A 605 21.93 -57.94 -6.44
N LYS A 606 20.61 -58.10 -6.27
CA LYS A 606 19.96 -59.42 -6.33
C LYS A 606 20.09 -60.08 -7.71
N ALA A 607 20.05 -59.29 -8.79
CA ALA A 607 20.28 -59.81 -10.14
C ALA A 607 21.72 -60.27 -10.35
N SER A 608 22.70 -59.60 -9.73
CA SER A 608 24.11 -59.98 -9.79
C SER A 608 24.49 -61.17 -8.88
N GLU A 609 23.76 -61.40 -7.78
CA GLU A 609 23.95 -62.53 -6.86
C GLU A 609 23.20 -63.81 -7.30
N GLY A 610 22.25 -63.68 -8.24
CA GLY A 610 21.44 -64.78 -8.80
C GLY A 610 22.00 -65.42 -10.07
N ILE A 611 23.23 -65.06 -10.47
CA ILE A 611 24.05 -65.67 -11.52
C ILE A 611 25.17 -66.45 -10.83
#